data_AF-A0A218VVT3-F1
#
_entry.id   AF-A0A218VVT3-F1
#
_cell.length_a   1.000
_cell.length_b   1.000
_cell.length_c   1.000
_cell.angle_alpha   90.00
_cell.angle_beta   90.00
_cell.angle_gamma   90.00
#
_symmetry.space_group_name_H-M   'P 1'
#
loop_
_entity.id
_entity.type
_entity.pdbx_description
1 polymer ?
#
loop_
_entity_poly.entity_id
_entity_poly.type
_entity_poly.pdbx_seq_one_letter_code
_entity_poly.pdbx_strand_id
1 'polypeptide(L)'
;MPNPHGILVDLLDRLVIIRAQTYGPTEIIQVEDEESLAYLGKIGQKISLRHAVQLLFPTSVVAKINGQDNICKEVFSNSSRHAVA
;
A
#
# COMPACT_ATOMS: atom_id res chain seq x y z
N MET A 1 5.58 -33.99 4.33
CA MET A 1 4.42 -33.31 4.94
C MET A 1 4.76 -31.83 5.02
N PRO A 2 3.91 -30.90 4.56
CA PRO A 2 4.27 -29.49 4.56
C PRO A 2 4.18 -28.96 5.98
N ASN A 3 5.29 -28.43 6.50
CA ASN A 3 5.30 -27.74 7.78
C ASN A 3 4.48 -26.44 7.67
N PRO A 4 3.46 -26.23 8.52
CA PRO A 4 2.70 -24.98 8.54
C PRO A 4 3.65 -23.81 8.78
N HIS A 5 3.63 -22.82 7.90
CA HIS A 5 4.49 -21.63 7.97
C HIS A 5 6.02 -21.91 7.96
N GLY A 6 6.45 -23.13 7.65
CA GLY A 6 7.87 -23.52 7.65
C GLY A 6 8.49 -23.76 9.04
N ILE A 7 7.67 -23.86 10.10
CA ILE A 7 8.15 -24.02 11.49
C ILE A 7 8.08 -25.50 11.92
N LEU A 8 8.99 -25.96 12.77
CA LEU A 8 8.90 -27.30 13.38
C LEU A 8 7.68 -27.40 14.31
N VAL A 9 6.95 -28.51 14.27
CA VAL A 9 5.67 -28.68 14.98
C VAL A 9 5.76 -28.40 16.49
N ASP A 10 6.86 -28.77 17.14
CA ASP A 10 7.10 -28.50 18.58
C ASP A 10 7.20 -27.00 18.93
N LEU A 11 7.56 -26.15 17.96
CA LEU A 11 7.58 -24.70 18.13
C LEU A 11 6.20 -24.07 17.87
N LEU A 12 5.33 -24.69 17.06
CA LEU A 12 3.96 -24.17 16.82
C LEU A 12 3.10 -24.22 18.09
N ASP A 13 3.24 -25.27 18.90
CA ASP A 13 2.47 -25.43 20.16
C ASP A 13 2.86 -24.42 21.25
N ARG A 14 3.98 -23.71 21.08
CA ARG A 14 4.47 -22.67 21.99
C ARG A 14 4.12 -21.25 21.54
N LEU A 15 3.53 -21.09 20.35
CA LEU A 15 3.23 -19.79 19.75
C LEU A 15 1.74 -19.46 19.87
N VAL A 16 1.43 -18.23 20.30
CA VAL A 16 0.10 -17.65 20.13
C VAL A 16 0.00 -17.10 18.72
N ILE A 17 -0.72 -17.79 17.84
CA ILE A 17 -0.93 -17.33 16.46
C ILE A 17 -2.04 -16.28 16.45
N ILE A 18 -1.69 -15.04 16.14
CA ILE A 18 -2.64 -13.95 15.90
C ILE A 18 -2.88 -13.83 14.39
N ARG A 19 -4.14 -13.93 13.96
CA ARG A 19 -4.50 -13.79 12.54
C ARG A 19 -4.54 -12.31 12.16
N ALA A 20 -3.66 -11.90 11.25
CA ALA A 20 -3.77 -10.60 10.60
C ALA A 20 -4.87 -10.67 9.53
N GLN A 21 -5.77 -9.67 9.53
CA GLN A 21 -6.72 -9.47 8.44
C GLN A 21 -6.13 -8.49 7.42
N THR A 22 -6.59 -8.60 6.17
CA THR A 22 -6.23 -7.65 5.11
C THR A 22 -6.96 -6.33 5.36
N TYR A 23 -6.24 -5.21 5.30
CA TYR A 23 -6.83 -3.88 5.43
C TYR A 23 -7.88 -3.61 4.36
N GLY A 24 -8.97 -2.93 4.76
CA GLY A 24 -10.00 -2.45 3.85
C GLY A 24 -9.56 -1.21 3.06
N PRO A 25 -10.12 -0.95 1.87
CA PRO A 25 -9.72 0.19 1.03
C PRO A 25 -9.90 1.56 1.70
N THR A 26 -10.80 1.66 2.69
CA THR A 26 -11.16 2.88 3.43
C THR A 26 -10.24 3.18 4.61
N GLU A 27 -9.45 2.21 5.09
CA GLU A 27 -8.61 2.38 6.28
C GLU A 27 -7.22 2.94 5.96
N ILE A 28 -6.90 3.06 4.67
CA ILE A 28 -5.50 3.03 4.27
C ILE A 28 -4.84 4.39 4.46
N ILE A 29 -5.43 5.54 4.07
CA ILE A 29 -4.74 6.84 4.15
C ILE A 29 -5.76 7.99 4.29
N GLN A 30 -5.45 9.04 5.07
CA GLN A 30 -6.18 10.31 5.05
C GLN A 30 -5.72 11.13 3.83
N VAL A 31 -6.26 10.81 2.65
CA VAL A 31 -6.10 11.64 1.45
C VAL A 31 -7.37 12.47 1.35
N GLU A 32 -7.26 13.81 1.30
CA GLU A 32 -8.44 14.70 1.32
C GLU A 32 -9.30 14.61 0.04
N ASP A 33 -8.77 14.02 -1.03
CA ASP A 33 -9.47 13.78 -2.29
C ASP A 33 -9.93 12.32 -2.42
N GLU A 34 -11.26 12.11 -2.43
CA GLU A 34 -11.88 10.77 -2.47
C GLU A 34 -11.51 9.99 -3.75
N GLU A 35 -11.30 10.67 -4.89
CA GLU A 35 -10.90 10.01 -6.13
C GLU A 35 -9.48 9.46 -6.05
N SER A 36 -8.58 10.25 -5.47
CA SER A 36 -7.18 9.87 -5.24
C SER A 36 -7.08 8.72 -4.25
N LEU A 37 -7.90 8.74 -3.19
CA LEU A 37 -8.02 7.64 -2.24
C LEU A 37 -8.49 6.33 -2.91
N ALA A 38 -9.56 6.40 -3.70
CA ALA A 38 -10.11 5.25 -4.39
C ALA A 38 -9.11 4.65 -5.39
N TYR A 39 -8.32 5.49 -6.06
CA TYR A 39 -7.27 5.03 -6.97
C TYR A 39 -6.12 4.35 -6.22
N LEU A 40 -5.71 4.90 -5.09
CA LEU A 40 -4.64 4.35 -4.27
C LEU A 40 -5.04 3.01 -3.63
N GLY A 41 -6.29 2.89 -3.17
CA GLY A 41 -6.86 1.63 -2.70
C GLY A 41 -6.88 0.54 -3.79
N LYS A 42 -7.18 0.90 -5.04
CA LYS A 42 -7.10 -0.03 -6.19
C LYS A 42 -5.67 -0.51 -6.46
N ILE A 43 -4.67 0.37 -6.32
CA ILE A 43 -3.25 -0.01 -6.46
C ILE A 43 -2.84 -0.93 -5.29
N GLY A 44 -3.24 -0.58 -4.06
CA GLY A 44 -2.97 -1.37 -2.86
C GLY A 44 -3.55 -2.78 -2.92
N GLN A 45 -4.77 -2.94 -3.46
CA GLN A 45 -5.37 -4.26 -3.69
C GLN A 45 -4.68 -5.05 -4.81
N LYS A 46 -4.22 -4.39 -5.87
CA LYS A 46 -3.58 -5.07 -7.01
C LYS A 46 -2.15 -5.56 -6.70
N ILE A 47 -1.40 -4.82 -5.89
CA ILE A 47 0.03 -5.09 -5.66
C ILE A 47 0.29 -5.40 -4.18
N SER A 48 0.28 -4.36 -3.35
CA SER A 48 0.34 -4.47 -1.88
C SER A 48 0.12 -3.10 -1.26
N LEU A 49 -0.33 -3.07 0.00
CA LEU A 49 -0.39 -1.86 0.82
C LEU A 49 0.97 -1.15 0.93
N ARG A 50 2.05 -1.92 1.06
CA ARG A 50 3.42 -1.38 1.10
C ARG A 50 3.71 -0.52 -0.12
N HIS A 51 3.35 -1.03 -1.31
CA HIS A 51 3.57 -0.32 -2.55
C HIS A 51 2.70 0.95 -2.66
N ALA A 52 1.45 0.90 -2.21
CA ALA A 52 0.59 2.08 -2.16
C ALA A 52 1.18 3.19 -1.27
N VAL A 53 1.68 2.85 -0.08
CA VAL A 53 2.33 3.83 0.82
C VAL A 53 3.63 4.36 0.22
N GLN A 54 4.43 3.51 -0.43
CA GLN A 54 5.65 3.94 -1.11
C GLN A 54 5.42 4.96 -2.21
N LEU A 55 4.25 4.95 -2.86
CA LEU A 55 3.91 5.92 -3.90
C LEU A 55 3.61 7.32 -3.36
N LEU A 56 3.28 7.49 -2.07
CA LEU A 56 2.98 8.81 -1.47
C LEU A 56 4.17 9.76 -1.49
N PHE A 57 5.38 9.25 -1.27
CA PHE A 57 6.59 10.07 -1.28
C PHE A 57 6.91 10.64 -2.67
N PRO A 58 7.07 9.82 -3.73
CA PRO A 58 7.35 10.35 -5.08
C PRO A 58 6.18 11.19 -5.60
N THR A 59 4.92 10.87 -5.29
CA THR A 59 3.80 11.72 -5.70
C THR A 59 3.83 13.09 -5.03
N SER A 60 4.20 13.17 -3.76
CA SER A 60 4.36 14.47 -3.07
C SER A 60 5.46 15.34 -3.68
N VAL A 61 6.57 14.72 -4.14
CA VAL A 61 7.67 15.44 -4.79
C VAL A 61 7.25 15.92 -6.18
N VAL A 62 6.60 15.06 -6.97
CA VAL A 62 6.10 15.41 -8.31
C VAL A 62 5.02 16.51 -8.25
N ALA A 63 4.11 16.44 -7.27
CA ALA A 63 3.10 17.49 -7.06
C ALA A 63 3.76 18.85 -6.79
N LYS A 64 4.76 18.89 -5.88
CA LYS A 64 5.54 20.11 -5.58
C LYS A 64 6.28 20.65 -6.80
N ILE A 65 6.87 19.79 -7.62
CA ILE A 65 7.55 20.21 -8.86
C ILE A 65 6.56 20.83 -9.86
N ASN A 66 5.33 20.30 -9.91
CA ASN A 66 4.27 20.81 -10.76
C ASN A 66 3.55 22.04 -10.18
N GLY A 67 4.00 22.58 -9.04
CA GLY A 67 3.37 23.72 -8.37
C GLY A 67 2.00 23.40 -7.77
N GLN A 68 1.69 22.12 -7.55
CA GLN A 68 0.47 21.66 -6.89
C GLN A 68 0.79 21.29 -5.44
N ASP A 69 0.10 21.91 -4.49
CA ASP A 69 0.22 21.57 -3.06
C ASP A 69 -0.57 20.29 -2.71
N ASN A 70 -1.57 19.94 -3.54
CA ASN A 70 -2.46 18.80 -3.33
C ASN A 70 -2.13 17.63 -4.27
N ILE A 71 -2.22 16.41 -3.73
CA ILE A 71 -1.92 15.18 -4.46
C ILE A 71 -3.20 14.71 -5.19
N CYS A 72 -3.29 15.00 -6.49
CA CYS A 72 -4.40 14.54 -7.34
C CYS A 72 -4.09 13.18 -8.02
N LYS A 73 -5.13 12.49 -8.47
CA LYS A 73 -5.08 11.19 -9.16
C LYS A 73 -4.10 11.13 -10.33
N GLU A 74 -3.95 12.22 -11.07
CA GLU A 74 -3.02 12.29 -12.21
C GLU A 74 -1.56 12.05 -11.77
N VAL A 75 -1.18 12.58 -10.61
CA VAL A 75 0.16 12.44 -10.03
C VAL A 75 0.48 10.99 -9.68
N PHE A 76 -0.52 10.22 -9.20
CA PHE A 76 -0.36 8.79 -8.95
C PHE A 76 -0.15 7.99 -10.24
N SER A 77 -0.84 8.34 -11.32
CA SER A 77 -0.68 7.64 -12.61
C SER A 77 0.71 7.85 -13.22
N ASN A 78 1.27 9.05 -13.06
CA ASN A 78 2.62 9.40 -13.52
C ASN A 78 3.72 8.77 -12.65
N SER A 79 3.52 8.73 -11.33
CA SER A 79 4.49 8.13 -10.40
C SER A 79 4.54 6.61 -10.51
N SER A 80 3.41 5.95 -10.77
CA SER A 80 3.34 4.49 -10.99
C SER A 80 4.20 4.03 -12.18
N ARG A 81 4.40 4.89 -13.20
CA ARG A 81 5.23 4.58 -14.37
C ARG A 81 6.73 4.72 -14.08
N HIS A 82 7.12 5.60 -13.16
CA HIS A 82 8.53 5.88 -12.86
C HIS A 82 9.08 5.02 -11.71
N ALA A 83 8.21 4.47 -10.85
CA ALA A 83 8.63 3.68 -9.69
C ALA A 83 9.00 2.21 -9.99
N VAL A 84 8.99 1.78 -11.25
CA VAL A 84 9.28 0.39 -11.69
C VAL A 84 10.64 0.28 -12.41
N ALA A 85 11.49 1.31 -12.31
CA ALA A 85 12.86 1.27 -12.83
C ALA A 85 13.87 0.86 -11.76
#